data_AF-A0A7W1GLN4-F1
#
_entry.id   AF-A0A7W1GLN4-F1
#
_cell.length_a   1.000
_cell.length_b   1.000
_cell.length_c   1.000
_cell.angle_alpha   90.00
_cell.angle_beta   90.00
_cell.angle_gamma   90.00
#
_symmetry.space_group_name_H-M   'P 1'
#
loop_
_entity.id
_entity.type
_entity.pdbx_description
1 polymer ?
#
loop_
_entity_poly.entity_id
_entity_poly.type
_entity_poly.pdbx_seq_one_letter_code
_entity_poly.pdbx_strand_id
1 'polypeptide(L)'
;GHVNNATYWAAVEQLLAGRAPDLRAPVRAQLDYRHPLDLGEQVELVEETHGGVHTTAFVVGELVKAVARVEQLPSDRPGDLLRMS
;
A
#
# COMPACT_ATOMS: atom_id res chain seq x y z
N GLY A 1 -22.08 -3.93 -7.66
CA GLY A 1 -21.41 -3.18 -8.72
C GLY A 1 -20.08 -2.79 -8.15
N HIS A 2 -18.98 -3.14 -8.80
CA HIS A 2 -17.68 -3.22 -8.11
C HIS A 2 -16.94 -1.88 -8.11
N VAL A 3 -16.18 -1.62 -7.05
CA VAL A 3 -15.23 -0.51 -7.02
C VAL A 3 -14.09 -0.74 -8.01
N ASN A 4 -13.54 0.36 -8.52
CA ASN A 4 -12.41 0.33 -9.43
C ASN A 4 -11.12 -0.07 -8.67
N ASN A 5 -10.23 -0.81 -9.33
CA ASN A 5 -8.89 -1.12 -8.80
C ASN A 5 -8.11 0.14 -8.37
N ALA A 6 -8.31 1.26 -9.05
CA ALA A 6 -7.71 2.54 -8.67
C ALA A 6 -8.18 3.05 -7.29
N THR A 7 -9.39 2.68 -6.85
CA THR A 7 -9.93 3.07 -5.54
C THR A 7 -9.11 2.47 -4.39
N TYR A 8 -8.60 1.24 -4.54
CA TYR A 8 -7.73 0.62 -3.54
C TYR A 8 -6.43 1.42 -3.38
N TRP A 9 -5.84 1.84 -4.49
CA TRP A 9 -4.61 2.64 -4.46
C TRP A 9 -4.82 4.04 -3.90
N ALA A 10 -5.94 4.69 -4.24
CA ALA A 10 -6.29 5.98 -3.64
C ALA A 10 -6.40 5.89 -2.10
N ALA A 11 -6.95 4.80 -1.56
CA ALA A 11 -6.99 4.58 -0.12
C ALA A 11 -5.59 4.40 0.48
N VAL A 12 -4.73 3.58 -0.14
CA VAL A 12 -3.34 3.37 0.30
C VAL A 12 -2.53 4.66 0.24
N GLU A 13 -2.69 5.47 -0.80
CA GLU A 13 -2.05 6.79 -0.95
C GLU A 13 -2.44 7.74 0.17
N GLN A 14 -3.72 7.76 0.54
CA GLN A 14 -4.22 8.56 1.67
C GLN A 14 -3.63 8.08 3.01
N LEU A 15 -3.55 6.77 3.23
CA LEU A 15 -2.96 6.21 4.46
C LEU A 15 -1.47 6.54 4.59
N LEU A 16 -0.75 6.59 3.47
CA LEU A 16 0.69 6.89 3.42
C LEU A 16 1.02 8.37 3.27
N ALA A 17 0.02 9.25 3.21
CA ALA A 17 0.24 10.69 3.07
C ALA A 17 1.09 11.24 4.22
N GLY A 18 2.36 11.54 3.94
CA GLY A 18 3.32 12.02 4.94
C GLY A 18 3.88 10.94 5.88
N ARG A 19 3.67 9.65 5.58
CA ARG A 19 4.21 8.49 6.32
C ARG A 19 5.18 7.71 5.43
N ALA A 20 5.98 6.83 6.03
CA ALA A 20 6.84 5.92 5.28
C ALA A 20 6.02 4.69 4.81
N PRO A 21 6.27 4.15 3.60
CA PRO A 21 7.22 4.61 2.57
C PRO A 21 6.88 5.97 1.93
N ASP A 22 7.89 6.76 1.55
CA ASP A 22 7.66 8.03 0.86
C ASP A 22 7.24 7.76 -0.59
N LEU A 23 5.96 7.97 -0.87
CA LEU A 23 5.37 7.80 -2.21
C LEU A 23 5.92 8.78 -3.26
N ARG A 24 6.71 9.80 -2.86
CA ARG A 24 7.40 10.70 -3.80
C ARG A 24 8.70 10.12 -4.33
N ALA A 25 9.19 9.03 -3.74
CA ALA A 25 10.33 8.27 -4.22
C ALA A 25 9.85 6.95 -4.85
N PRO A 26 10.67 6.27 -5.68
CA PRO A 26 10.29 4.99 -6.25
C PRO A 26 9.91 3.96 -5.18
N VAL A 27 8.75 3.34 -5.35
CA VAL A 27 8.23 2.28 -4.48
C VAL A 27 7.91 1.03 -5.30
N ARG A 28 7.95 -0.12 -4.64
CA ARG A 28 7.30 -1.34 -5.14
C ARG A 28 5.93 -1.41 -4.47
N ALA A 29 4.88 -1.44 -5.28
CA ALA A 29 3.51 -1.58 -4.83
C ALA A 29 2.91 -2.87 -5.42
N GLN A 30 2.31 -3.69 -4.57
CA GLN A 30 1.66 -4.94 -4.94
C GLN A 30 0.25 -4.97 -4.35
N LEU A 31 -0.73 -5.44 -5.12
CA LEU A 31 -2.11 -5.62 -4.68
C LEU A 31 -2.51 -7.06 -4.95
N ASP A 32 -2.69 -7.82 -3.88
CA ASP A 32 -3.22 -9.18 -3.93
C ASP A 32 -4.75 -9.10 -3.83
N TYR A 33 -5.40 -9.27 -4.97
CA TYR A 33 -6.85 -9.23 -5.10
C TYR A 33 -7.46 -10.62 -4.88
N ARG A 34 -8.37 -10.74 -3.91
CA ARG A 34 -9.00 -12.03 -3.56
C ARG A 34 -10.47 -12.06 -3.92
N HIS A 35 -11.19 -11.00 -3.58
CA HIS A 35 -12.61 -10.84 -3.82
C HIS A 35 -12.93 -9.41 -4.23
N PRO A 36 -13.95 -9.20 -5.06
CA PRO A 36 -14.41 -7.87 -5.33
C PRO A 36 -14.95 -7.17 -4.09
N LEU A 37 -14.61 -5.90 -3.97
CA LEU A 37 -15.33 -4.94 -3.18
C LEU A 37 -16.50 -4.39 -4.01
N ASP A 38 -17.70 -4.47 -3.44
CA ASP A 38 -18.92 -3.93 -4.01
C ASP A 38 -19.24 -2.55 -3.43
N LEU A 39 -19.88 -1.71 -4.25
CA LEU A 39 -20.41 -0.42 -3.81
C LEU A 39 -21.37 -0.62 -2.63
N GLY A 40 -21.14 0.14 -1.56
CA GLY A 40 -21.95 0.11 -0.34
C GLY A 40 -21.50 -0.90 0.71
N GLU A 41 -20.48 -1.73 0.43
CA GLU A 41 -19.84 -2.53 1.47
C GLU A 41 -19.14 -1.62 2.50
N GLN A 42 -19.26 -1.98 3.77
CA GLN A 42 -18.52 -1.32 4.84
C GLN A 42 -17.13 -1.92 4.92
N VAL A 43 -16.14 -1.18 4.41
CA VAL A 43 -14.75 -1.63 4.32
C VAL A 43 -13.97 -1.09 5.51
N GLU A 44 -13.34 -1.98 6.25
CA GLU A 44 -12.34 -1.67 7.26
C GLU A 44 -10.94 -1.78 6.65
N LEU A 45 -10.08 -0.82 6.99
CA LEU A 45 -8.67 -0.84 6.60
C LEU A 45 -7.84 -1.22 7.81
N VAL A 46 -7.16 -2.37 7.72
CA VAL A 46 -6.22 -2.83 8.75
C VAL A 46 -4.80 -2.60 8.24
N GLU A 47 -4.03 -1.83 9.00
CA GLU A 47 -2.69 -1.38 8.62
C GLU A 47 -1.62 -2.04 9.49
N GLU A 48 -0.50 -2.41 8.86
CA GLU A 48 0.73 -2.77 9.56
C GLU A 48 1.93 -2.16 8.83
N THR A 49 2.86 -1.57 9.58
CA THR A 49 4.16 -1.15 9.04
C THR A 49 5.27 -1.87 9.77
N HIS A 50 6.04 -2.68 9.04
CA HIS A 50 7.18 -3.43 9.60
C HIS A 50 8.33 -3.44 8.60
N GLY A 51 9.56 -3.16 9.07
CA GLY A 51 10.77 -3.25 8.24
C GLY A 51 10.77 -2.38 6.98
N GLY A 52 10.13 -1.20 7.01
CA GLY A 52 10.03 -0.30 5.85
C GLY A 52 8.98 -0.70 4.81
N VAL A 53 8.14 -1.67 5.15
CA VAL A 53 7.03 -2.16 4.33
C VAL A 53 5.74 -1.75 5.01
N HIS A 54 4.84 -1.11 4.27
CA HIS A 54 3.48 -0.84 4.70
C HIS A 54 2.52 -1.84 4.05
N THR A 55 1.68 -2.47 4.85
CA THR A 55 0.65 -3.42 4.42
C THR A 55 -0.71 -2.89 4.81
N THR A 56 -1.66 -2.93 3.89
CA THR A 56 -3.06 -2.54 4.12
C THR A 56 -3.97 -3.69 3.70
N ALA A 57 -4.74 -4.24 4.63
CA ALA A 57 -5.80 -5.20 4.31
C ALA A 57 -7.15 -4.48 4.19
N PHE A 58 -7.90 -4.80 3.13
CA PHE A 58 -9.27 -4.34 2.91
C PHE A 58 -10.21 -5.44 3.39
N VAL A 59 -10.92 -5.18 4.50
CA VAL A 59 -11.71 -6.18 5.21
C VAL A 59 -13.19 -5.81 5.16
N VAL A 60 -14.05 -6.78 4.89
CA VAL A 60 -15.51 -6.63 4.98
C VAL A 60 -16.04 -7.75 5.85
N GLY A 61 -16.54 -7.41 7.04
CA GLY A 61 -16.86 -8.41 8.06
C GLY A 61 -15.59 -9.18 8.46
N GLU A 62 -15.60 -10.51 8.29
CA GLU A 62 -14.44 -11.36 8.57
C GLU A 62 -13.61 -11.68 7.32
N LEU A 63 -13.98 -11.12 6.16
CA LEU A 63 -13.36 -11.47 4.88
C LEU A 63 -12.33 -10.43 4.45
N VAL A 64 -11.09 -10.88 4.24
CA VAL A 64 -10.06 -10.08 3.57
C VAL A 64 -10.30 -10.10 2.07
N LYS A 65 -10.73 -8.97 1.51
CA LYS A 65 -11.08 -8.80 0.11
C LYS A 65 -9.86 -8.53 -0.76
N ALA A 66 -8.93 -7.73 -0.26
CA ALA A 66 -7.64 -7.46 -0.91
C ALA A 66 -6.57 -7.11 0.12
N VAL A 67 -5.30 -7.26 -0.25
CA VAL A 67 -4.16 -6.80 0.54
C VAL A 67 -3.23 -5.99 -0.35
N ALA A 68 -2.95 -4.75 0.02
CA ALA A 68 -1.93 -3.93 -0.59
C ALA A 68 -0.64 -4.00 0.22
N ARG A 69 0.51 -4.04 -0.46
CA ARG A 69 1.83 -3.96 0.13
C ARG A 69 2.65 -2.92 -0.61
N VAL A 70 3.25 -1.99 0.11
CA VAL A 70 4.08 -0.91 -0.42
C VAL A 70 5.42 -0.92 0.31
N GLU A 71 6.51 -0.92 -0.42
CA GLU A 71 7.86 -0.81 0.14
C GLU A 71 8.69 0.20 -0.65
N GLN A 72 9.55 0.93 0.07
CA GLN A 72 10.50 1.84 -0.57
C GLN A 72 11.51 1.02 -1.38
N LEU A 73 11.69 1.35 -2.65
CA LEU A 73 12.81 0.82 -3.40
C LEU A 73 14.09 1.55 -2.98
N PRO A 74 15.25 0.87 -2.97
CA PRO A 74 16.53 1.53 -2.80
C PRO A 74 16.63 2.68 -3.81
N SER A 75 16.94 3.87 -3.32
CA SER A 75 17.30 4.96 -4.21
C SER A 75 18.68 4.67 -4.78
N ASP A 76 18.75 4.06 -5.97
CA ASP A 76 19.96 4.11 -6.79
C ASP A 76 20.13 5.54 -7.32
N ARG A 77 20.40 6.48 -6.41
CA ARG A 77 21.06 7.73 -6.76
C ARG A 77 22.55 7.46 -6.70
N PRO A 78 23.31 7.71 -7.77
CA PRO A 78 24.76 7.48 -7.80
C PRO A 78 25.59 8.26 -6.75
N GLY A 79 24.97 9.01 -5.83
CA GLY A 79 25.61 9.71 -4.72
C GLY A 79 25.52 9.03 -3.34
N ASP A 80 24.66 8.03 -3.15
CA ASP A 80 24.46 7.40 -1.82
C ASP A 80 25.49 6.29 -1.51
N LEU A 81 26.17 5.77 -2.53
CA LEU A 81 27.26 4.78 -2.40
C LEU A 81 28.55 5.34 -1.79
N LEU A 82 28.69 6.66 -1.67
CA LEU A 82 29.89 7.31 -1.11
C LEU A 82 29.85 7.54 0.41
N ARG A 83 28.76 7.16 1.09
CA ARG A 83 28.62 7.31 2.55
C ARG A 83 28.91 6.03 3.35
N MET A 84 29.42 4.99 2.71
CA MET A 84 29.76 3.71 3.35
C MET A 84 31.26 3.34 3.22
N SER A 85 32.14 4.34 3.12
CA SER A 85 33.59 4.17 3.03
C SER A 85 34.33 4.94 4.12
#